data_AF-A0A9D4E639-F1
#
_entry.id   AF-A0A9D4E639-F1
#
_cell.length_a   1.000
_cell.length_b   1.000
_cell.length_c   1.000
_cell.angle_alpha   90.00
_cell.angle_beta   90.00
_cell.angle_gamma   90.00
#
_symmetry.space_group_name_H-M   'P 1'
#
loop_
_entity.id
_entity.type
_entity.pdbx_description
1 polymer ?
#
loop_
_entity_poly.entity_id
_entity_poly.type
_entity_poly.pdbx_seq_one_letter_code
_entity_poly.pdbx_strand_id
1 'polypeptide(L)'
;MSKRQYSSTASESNASLGEVPVFDTPNSNKPNKQNKKSSKKTKTDQGNQNQKTMTDFVQSGATKTVTEHTETLIGKRLDEISSKLTNVLTKNDTFLIKTIIKETLEEIKEKFLGSVLKKLEILESSVFETKNEIDSLHKIIKEQKSEIDCLKKLQYDTECSQTSGQNDLEQYGRRNSIRITGLSNDSDQQSSMAVADETVLMLNDKLGIQLETKDIDIAYRLGKYAENK
;
A
#
# COMPACT_ATOMS: atom_id res chain seq x y z
N MET A 1 34.76 -21.52 42.52
CA MET A 1 34.73 -20.06 42.35
C MET A 1 35.45 -19.71 41.06
N SER A 2 34.73 -19.23 40.04
CA SER A 2 35.08 -18.02 39.26
C SER A 2 34.08 -17.88 38.12
N LYS A 3 33.17 -16.91 38.25
CA LYS A 3 32.17 -16.54 37.26
C LYS A 3 32.86 -15.66 36.21
N ARG A 4 32.77 -15.98 34.92
CA ARG A 4 33.07 -15.01 33.85
C ARG A 4 31.77 -14.35 33.42
N GLN A 5 31.67 -13.07 33.77
CA GLN A 5 30.68 -12.13 33.26
C GLN A 5 31.17 -11.64 31.89
N TYR A 6 30.30 -11.66 30.88
CA TYR A 6 30.48 -10.86 29.67
C TYR A 6 29.45 -9.74 29.69
N SER A 7 29.97 -8.53 29.70
CA SER A 7 29.28 -7.26 29.71
C SER A 7 28.68 -6.95 28.34
N SER A 8 27.45 -6.47 28.40
CA SER A 8 26.70 -5.76 27.36
C SER A 8 27.42 -4.49 26.91
N THR A 9 27.47 -4.26 25.59
CA THR A 9 27.50 -2.91 25.00
C THR A 9 26.55 -2.90 23.82
N ALA A 10 25.40 -2.25 24.02
CA ALA A 10 24.46 -1.88 22.98
C ALA A 10 25.07 -0.76 22.13
N SER A 11 25.18 -0.99 20.82
CA SER A 11 25.48 0.05 19.84
C SER A 11 24.15 0.54 19.24
N GLU A 12 23.73 1.72 19.66
CA GLU A 12 22.65 2.49 19.05
C GLU A 12 23.11 2.98 17.67
N SER A 13 22.55 2.41 16.60
CA SER A 13 22.67 2.95 15.26
C SER A 13 21.42 3.77 14.93
N ASN A 14 21.58 5.09 14.90
CA ASN A 14 20.60 6.05 14.40
C ASN A 14 20.31 5.77 12.92
N ALA A 15 19.12 5.24 12.62
CA ALA A 15 18.62 5.11 11.26
C ALA A 15 18.04 6.45 10.79
N SER A 16 18.73 7.05 9.83
CA SER A 16 18.32 8.19 9.04
C SER A 16 16.95 7.95 8.37
N LEU A 17 16.00 8.85 8.62
CA LEU A 17 14.72 8.92 7.92
C LEU A 17 14.97 9.22 6.43
N GLY A 18 14.79 8.20 5.59
CA GLY A 18 14.76 8.33 4.15
C GLY A 18 13.47 9.00 3.69
N GLU A 19 13.61 9.96 2.78
CA GLU A 19 12.54 10.74 2.16
C GLU A 19 11.52 9.85 1.45
N VAL A 20 10.23 10.13 1.69
CA VAL A 20 9.10 9.48 1.00
C VAL A 20 8.91 10.18 -0.36
N PRO A 21 8.89 9.46 -1.49
CA PRO A 21 8.57 10.06 -2.78
C PRO A 21 7.09 10.45 -2.85
N VAL A 22 6.86 11.71 -3.20
CA VAL A 22 5.55 12.30 -3.50
C VAL A 22 5.02 11.69 -4.80
N PHE A 23 3.86 11.04 -4.74
CA PHE A 23 3.13 10.60 -5.93
C PHE A 23 2.06 11.62 -6.30
N ASP A 24 2.22 12.23 -7.47
CA ASP A 24 1.26 13.13 -8.10
C ASP A 24 -0.02 12.38 -8.51
N THR A 25 -1.18 12.85 -8.04
CA THR A 25 -2.48 12.44 -8.58
C THR A 25 -2.85 13.30 -9.78
N PRO A 26 -3.19 12.71 -10.95
CA PRO A 26 -3.75 13.48 -12.05
C PRO A 26 -5.25 13.72 -11.87
N ASN A 27 -5.56 15.00 -11.69
CA ASN A 27 -6.83 15.66 -11.90
C ASN A 27 -7.25 15.56 -13.39
N SER A 28 -8.44 15.02 -13.68
CA SER A 28 -9.06 15.15 -15.01
C SER A 28 -10.56 15.40 -14.91
N ASN A 29 -10.91 16.67 -14.76
CA ASN A 29 -12.21 17.21 -15.12
C ASN A 29 -12.19 17.63 -16.60
N LYS A 30 -13.05 17.04 -17.45
CA LYS A 30 -13.86 17.79 -18.45
C LYS A 30 -14.82 16.89 -19.24
N PRO A 31 -15.98 17.43 -19.65
CA PRO A 31 -17.07 16.69 -20.29
C PRO A 31 -16.95 16.73 -21.82
N ASN A 32 -17.52 15.76 -22.54
CA ASN A 32 -17.76 15.95 -23.97
C ASN A 32 -19.09 15.37 -24.46
N LYS A 33 -19.81 16.25 -25.16
CA LYS A 33 -21.04 16.02 -25.91
C LYS A 33 -20.74 15.10 -27.10
N GLN A 34 -21.62 14.15 -27.37
CA GLN A 34 -21.72 13.56 -28.71
C GLN A 34 -23.14 13.70 -29.25
N ASN A 35 -23.21 14.56 -30.26
CA ASN A 35 -24.26 14.65 -31.26
C ASN A 35 -23.95 13.58 -32.33
N LYS A 36 -24.91 12.74 -32.72
CA LYS A 36 -24.85 12.01 -34.01
C LYS A 36 -26.16 12.20 -34.77
N LYS A 37 -26.01 12.75 -35.97
CA LYS A 37 -27.00 12.88 -37.04
C LYS A 37 -27.14 11.57 -37.81
N SER A 38 -28.37 11.23 -38.19
CA SER A 38 -28.71 10.43 -39.40
C SER A 38 -30.18 10.75 -39.73
N SER A 39 -30.45 11.67 -40.66
CA SER A 39 -30.71 11.47 -42.10
C SER A 39 -32.16 11.07 -42.46
N LYS A 40 -32.88 12.06 -43.04
CA LYS A 40 -33.86 12.04 -44.17
C LYS A 40 -34.12 10.66 -44.82
N LYS A 41 -35.31 10.26 -45.29
CA LYS A 41 -36.43 10.99 -45.91
C LYS A 41 -37.66 10.06 -46.06
N THR A 42 -38.84 10.56 -45.66
CA THR A 42 -40.19 10.48 -46.27
C THR A 42 -40.57 9.38 -47.29
N LYS A 43 -41.69 8.69 -47.01
CA LYS A 43 -42.89 8.56 -47.87
C LYS A 43 -44.12 8.39 -46.94
N THR A 44 -45.00 9.38 -46.91
CA THR A 44 -46.43 9.29 -47.33
C THR A 44 -47.23 8.27 -46.52
N ASP A 45 -48.13 8.70 -45.64
CA ASP A 45 -49.53 8.94 -46.02
C ASP A 45 -50.37 9.36 -44.82
N GLN A 46 -51.50 9.96 -45.16
CA GLN A 46 -52.46 10.67 -44.34
C GLN A 46 -52.94 9.87 -43.12
N GLY A 47 -52.88 10.48 -41.92
CA GLY A 47 -53.51 9.89 -40.74
C GLY A 47 -53.08 10.50 -39.42
N ASN A 48 -53.03 11.83 -39.30
CA ASN A 48 -52.55 12.44 -38.06
C ASN A 48 -53.24 13.77 -37.67
N GLN A 49 -54.57 13.84 -37.83
CA GLN A 49 -55.37 14.90 -37.20
C GLN A 49 -56.22 14.41 -36.01
N ASN A 50 -56.45 13.09 -35.86
CA ASN A 50 -57.23 12.55 -34.73
C ASN A 50 -56.40 12.08 -33.53
N GLN A 51 -55.08 11.89 -33.66
CA GLN A 51 -54.23 11.58 -32.50
C GLN A 51 -53.76 12.84 -31.75
N LYS A 52 -53.63 13.97 -32.45
CA LYS A 52 -53.22 15.24 -31.83
C LYS A 52 -54.28 15.78 -30.86
N THR A 53 -55.56 15.61 -31.19
CA THR A 53 -56.66 16.07 -30.33
C THR A 53 -56.84 15.22 -29.06
N MET A 54 -56.51 13.92 -29.10
CA MET A 54 -56.56 13.06 -27.90
C MET A 54 -55.36 13.26 -26.97
N THR A 55 -54.15 13.48 -27.49
CA THR A 55 -53.00 13.83 -26.64
C THR A 55 -53.12 15.22 -26.04
N ASP A 56 -53.61 16.20 -26.80
CA ASP A 56 -53.85 17.55 -26.29
C ASP A 56 -55.01 17.59 -25.28
N PHE A 57 -56.01 16.71 -25.41
CA PHE A 57 -57.11 16.58 -24.44
C PHE A 57 -56.69 15.85 -23.16
N VAL A 58 -55.89 14.77 -23.25
CA VAL A 58 -55.38 14.04 -22.08
C VAL A 58 -54.30 14.85 -21.35
N GLN A 59 -53.42 15.55 -22.06
CA GLN A 59 -52.45 16.45 -21.45
C GLN A 59 -53.10 17.72 -20.91
N SER A 60 -54.08 18.34 -21.58
CA SER A 60 -54.76 19.52 -21.03
C SER A 60 -55.72 19.19 -19.87
N GLY A 61 -56.35 18.01 -19.86
CA GLY A 61 -57.17 17.55 -18.74
C GLY A 61 -56.37 17.16 -17.50
N ALA A 62 -55.25 16.44 -17.67
CA ALA A 62 -54.36 16.07 -16.57
C ALA A 62 -53.57 17.27 -16.03
N THR A 63 -53.14 18.20 -16.90
CA THR A 63 -52.47 19.43 -16.45
C THR A 63 -53.46 20.39 -15.80
N LYS A 64 -54.68 20.58 -16.33
CA LYS A 64 -55.72 21.40 -15.67
C LYS A 64 -56.09 20.87 -14.29
N THR A 65 -56.28 19.57 -14.14
CA THR A 65 -56.64 18.98 -12.83
C THR A 65 -55.49 19.05 -11.83
N VAL A 66 -54.23 18.87 -12.26
CA VAL A 66 -53.06 19.04 -11.39
C VAL A 66 -52.84 20.51 -11.05
N THR A 67 -52.95 21.45 -12.00
CA THR A 67 -52.84 22.88 -11.74
C THR A 67 -53.96 23.35 -10.83
N GLU A 68 -55.21 22.99 -11.09
CA GLU A 68 -56.36 23.35 -10.25
C GLU A 68 -56.24 22.77 -8.84
N HIS A 69 -55.74 21.52 -8.68
CA HIS A 69 -55.54 20.92 -7.36
C HIS A 69 -54.36 21.55 -6.59
N THR A 70 -53.27 21.88 -7.29
CA THR A 70 -52.15 22.61 -6.68
C THR A 70 -52.51 24.06 -6.36
N GLU A 71 -53.25 24.77 -7.21
CA GLU A 71 -53.72 26.13 -7.00
C GLU A 71 -54.74 26.21 -5.88
N THR A 72 -55.64 25.23 -5.76
CA THR A 72 -56.57 25.17 -4.62
C THR A 72 -55.87 24.80 -3.32
N LEU A 73 -54.84 23.95 -3.32
CA LEU A 73 -54.08 23.62 -2.12
C LEU A 73 -53.18 24.79 -1.67
N ILE A 74 -52.52 25.46 -2.64
CA ILE A 74 -51.71 26.65 -2.40
C ILE A 74 -52.60 27.81 -1.95
N GLY A 75 -53.75 28.03 -2.60
CA GLY A 75 -54.74 29.03 -2.23
C GLY A 75 -55.25 28.83 -0.81
N LYS A 76 -55.65 27.61 -0.45
CA LYS A 76 -56.05 27.27 0.93
C LYS A 76 -54.94 27.53 1.94
N ARG A 77 -53.68 27.20 1.63
CA ARG A 77 -52.55 27.51 2.51
C ARG A 77 -52.29 29.02 2.61
N LEU A 78 -52.46 29.77 1.52
CA LEU A 78 -52.32 31.23 1.50
C LEU A 78 -53.41 31.92 2.31
N ASP A 79 -54.65 31.43 2.22
CA ASP A 79 -55.78 31.92 3.02
C ASP A 79 -55.59 31.59 4.50
N GLU A 80 -55.09 30.39 4.82
CA GLU A 80 -54.75 29.98 6.18
C GLU A 80 -53.63 30.86 6.77
N ILE A 81 -52.55 31.09 6.01
CA ILE A 81 -51.45 31.99 6.38
C ILE A 81 -51.96 33.42 6.57
N SER A 82 -52.78 33.92 5.64
CA SER A 82 -53.33 35.28 5.71
C SER A 82 -54.23 35.46 6.93
N SER A 83 -55.07 34.47 7.27
CA SER A 83 -55.93 34.51 8.45
C SER A 83 -55.13 34.45 9.76
N LYS A 84 -54.06 33.64 9.81
CA LYS A 84 -53.13 33.58 10.95
C LYS A 84 -52.40 34.91 11.12
N LEU A 85 -51.97 35.54 10.02
CA LEU A 85 -51.29 36.83 10.03
C LEU A 85 -52.21 37.98 10.49
N THR A 86 -53.46 38.01 9.99
CA THR A 86 -54.44 39.04 10.40
C THR A 86 -54.86 38.89 11.85
N ASN A 87 -54.99 37.67 12.38
CA ASN A 87 -55.29 37.44 13.80
C ASN A 87 -54.12 37.89 14.71
N VAL A 88 -52.87 37.65 14.31
CA VAL A 88 -51.68 38.12 15.05
C VAL A 88 -51.60 39.66 15.06
N LEU A 89 -51.90 40.31 13.92
CA LEU A 89 -51.84 41.76 13.77
C LEU A 89 -52.99 42.52 14.49
N THR A 90 -54.18 41.93 14.55
CA THR A 90 -55.38 42.63 15.07
C THR A 90 -55.61 42.43 16.56
N LYS A 91 -55.12 41.33 17.17
CA LYS A 91 -55.38 41.01 18.57
C LYS A 91 -54.18 41.09 19.51
N ASN A 92 -52.98 41.36 18.98
CA ASN A 92 -51.74 41.27 19.77
C ASN A 92 -51.70 39.92 20.54
N ASP A 93 -52.17 38.87 19.88
CA ASP A 93 -52.51 37.58 20.49
C ASP A 93 -51.21 36.81 20.78
N THR A 94 -50.56 37.19 21.89
CA THR A 94 -49.33 36.58 22.41
C THR A 94 -49.40 35.05 22.46
N PHE A 95 -50.59 34.50 22.63
CA PHE A 95 -50.85 33.06 22.61
C PHE A 95 -50.63 32.45 21.22
N LEU A 96 -51.16 33.05 20.16
CA LEU A 96 -51.00 32.56 18.78
C LEU A 96 -49.52 32.62 18.35
N ILE A 97 -48.85 33.72 18.69
CA ILE A 97 -47.40 33.90 18.45
C ILE A 97 -46.60 32.83 19.18
N LYS A 98 -46.90 32.56 20.46
CA LYS A 98 -46.25 31.48 21.24
C LYS A 98 -46.45 30.11 20.60
N THR A 99 -47.65 29.82 20.09
CA THR A 99 -47.96 28.53 19.46
C THR A 99 -47.19 28.35 18.15
N ILE A 100 -47.15 29.37 17.29
CA ILE A 100 -46.38 29.35 16.03
C ILE A 100 -44.88 29.20 16.31
N ILE A 101 -44.35 29.93 17.30
CA ILE A 101 -42.95 29.81 17.70
C ILE A 101 -42.65 28.40 18.20
N LYS A 102 -43.51 27.81 19.04
CA LYS A 102 -43.32 26.43 19.52
C LYS A 102 -43.32 25.42 18.37
N GLU A 103 -44.26 25.55 17.44
CA GLU A 103 -44.41 24.64 16.30
C GLU A 103 -43.20 24.71 15.36
N THR A 104 -42.76 25.92 15.02
CA THR A 104 -41.54 26.11 14.21
C THR A 104 -40.27 25.64 14.90
N LEU A 105 -40.17 25.81 16.22
CA LEU A 105 -39.03 25.34 17.01
C LEU A 105 -39.00 23.82 17.10
N GLU A 106 -40.16 23.16 17.20
CA GLU A 106 -40.24 21.70 17.15
C GLU A 106 -39.89 21.17 15.75
N GLU A 107 -40.34 21.83 14.68
CA GLU A 107 -40.00 21.45 13.30
C GLU A 107 -38.49 21.59 13.01
N ILE A 108 -37.86 22.67 13.50
CA ILE A 108 -36.40 22.86 13.43
C ILE A 108 -35.68 21.77 14.22
N LYS A 109 -36.16 21.45 15.42
CA LYS A 109 -35.60 20.41 16.27
C LYS A 109 -35.67 19.04 15.59
N GLU A 110 -36.81 18.67 15.02
CA GLU A 110 -36.97 17.41 14.29
C GLU A 110 -36.06 17.33 13.06
N LYS A 111 -35.96 18.39 12.26
CA LYS A 111 -35.05 18.44 11.11
C LYS A 111 -33.58 18.33 11.53
N PHE A 112 -33.20 19.00 12.62
CA PHE A 112 -31.85 18.93 13.16
C PHE A 112 -31.53 17.53 13.69
N LEU A 113 -32.41 16.94 14.51
CA LEU A 113 -32.29 15.56 15.00
C LEU A 113 -32.20 14.56 13.85
N GLY A 114 -33.07 14.67 12.85
CA GLY A 114 -33.03 13.83 11.67
C GLY A 114 -31.72 13.98 10.88
N SER A 115 -31.17 15.19 10.79
CA SER A 115 -29.85 15.42 10.16
C SER A 115 -28.71 14.79 10.96
N VAL A 116 -28.73 14.93 12.29
CA VAL A 116 -27.73 14.34 13.18
C VAL A 116 -27.77 12.83 13.10
N LEU A 117 -28.95 12.21 13.18
CA LEU A 117 -29.11 10.75 13.10
C LEU A 117 -28.56 10.18 11.79
N LYS A 118 -28.86 10.83 10.66
CA LYS A 118 -28.30 10.41 9.35
C LYS A 118 -26.77 10.49 9.31
N LYS A 119 -26.19 11.55 9.87
CA LYS A 119 -24.72 11.67 9.96
C LYS A 119 -24.13 10.58 10.85
N LEU A 120 -24.81 10.26 11.94
CA LEU A 120 -24.42 9.22 12.89
C LEU A 120 -24.42 7.84 12.21
N GLU A 121 -25.47 7.52 11.46
CA GLU A 121 -25.58 6.27 10.68
C GLU A 121 -24.46 6.11 9.65
N ILE A 122 -24.12 7.19 8.93
CA ILE A 122 -23.00 7.21 7.98
C ILE A 122 -21.67 6.98 8.71
N LEU A 123 -21.46 7.65 9.84
CA LEU A 123 -20.25 7.51 10.66
C LEU A 123 -20.11 6.08 11.22
N GLU A 124 -21.18 5.50 11.74
CA GLU A 124 -21.19 4.12 12.24
C GLU A 124 -20.85 3.12 11.13
N SER A 125 -21.44 3.29 9.95
CA SER A 125 -21.15 2.45 8.78
C SER A 125 -19.68 2.56 8.37
N SER A 126 -19.15 3.78 8.29
CA SER A 126 -17.74 4.04 7.95
C SER A 126 -16.78 3.45 8.98
N VAL A 127 -17.09 3.56 10.28
CA VAL A 127 -16.29 2.96 11.35
C VAL A 127 -16.30 1.43 11.24
N PHE A 128 -17.45 0.83 10.93
CA PHE A 128 -17.56 -0.62 10.73
C PHE A 128 -16.74 -1.11 9.53
N GLU A 129 -16.83 -0.42 8.39
CA GLU A 129 -16.02 -0.73 7.21
C GLU A 129 -14.53 -0.62 7.49
N THR A 130 -14.10 0.49 8.11
CA THR A 130 -12.70 0.73 8.49
C THR A 130 -12.19 -0.36 9.43
N LYS A 131 -13.02 -0.81 10.38
CA LYS A 131 -12.67 -1.89 11.30
C LYS A 131 -12.46 -3.22 10.56
N ASN A 132 -13.33 -3.55 9.61
CA ASN A 132 -13.17 -4.75 8.80
C ASN A 132 -11.90 -4.70 7.94
N GLU A 133 -11.57 -3.53 7.39
CA GLU A 133 -10.33 -3.33 6.63
C GLU A 133 -9.10 -3.53 7.53
N ILE A 134 -9.10 -2.97 8.74
CA ILE A 134 -8.04 -3.18 9.73
C ILE A 134 -7.87 -4.67 10.06
N ASP A 135 -8.97 -5.40 10.29
CA ASP A 135 -8.91 -6.84 10.59
C ASP A 135 -8.34 -7.64 9.41
N SER A 136 -8.69 -7.25 8.17
CA SER A 136 -8.14 -7.87 6.96
C SER A 136 -6.64 -7.61 6.80
N LEU A 137 -6.20 -6.38 7.05
CA LEU A 137 -4.78 -5.98 7.00
C LEU A 137 -3.96 -6.70 8.07
N HIS A 138 -4.49 -6.81 9.29
CA HIS A 138 -3.84 -7.58 10.35
C HIS A 138 -3.63 -9.04 9.98
N LYS A 139 -4.60 -9.65 9.28
CA LYS A 139 -4.46 -11.02 8.80
C LYS A 139 -3.34 -11.15 7.77
N ILE A 140 -3.29 -10.24 6.79
CA ILE A 140 -2.24 -10.21 5.76
C ILE A 140 -0.86 -10.01 6.40
N ILE A 141 -0.72 -9.06 7.33
CA ILE A 141 0.54 -8.81 8.04
C ILE A 141 1.01 -10.06 8.79
N LYS A 142 0.09 -10.78 9.43
CA LYS A 142 0.42 -12.01 10.15
C LYS A 142 0.90 -13.13 9.21
N GLU A 143 0.24 -13.29 8.07
CA GLU A 143 0.64 -14.25 7.03
C GLU A 143 2.02 -13.91 6.46
N GLN A 144 2.25 -12.65 6.07
CA GLN A 144 3.54 -12.19 5.55
C GLN A 144 4.67 -12.34 6.58
N LYS A 145 4.41 -12.04 7.85
CA LYS A 145 5.41 -12.24 8.91
C LYS A 145 5.80 -13.72 9.05
N SER A 146 4.82 -14.62 9.00
CA SER A 146 5.07 -16.06 9.03
C SER A 146 5.88 -16.53 7.81
N GLU A 147 5.61 -15.97 6.63
CA GLU A 147 6.35 -16.28 5.42
C GLU A 147 7.80 -15.81 5.50
N ILE A 148 8.03 -14.57 5.97
CA ILE A 148 9.37 -14.01 6.19
C ILE A 148 10.16 -14.89 7.17
N ASP A 149 9.55 -15.32 8.27
CA ASP A 149 10.23 -16.17 9.26
C ASP A 149 10.59 -17.54 8.66
N CYS A 150 9.74 -18.10 7.81
CA CYS A 150 10.02 -19.34 7.07
C CYS A 150 11.20 -19.17 6.10
N LEU A 151 11.21 -18.09 5.31
CA LEU A 151 12.28 -17.78 4.36
C LEU A 151 13.61 -17.54 5.05
N LYS A 152 13.63 -16.80 6.17
CA LYS A 152 14.84 -16.59 6.97
C LYS A 152 15.44 -17.89 7.48
N LYS A 153 14.58 -18.81 7.95
CA LYS A 153 15.04 -20.12 8.39
C LYS A 153 15.64 -20.93 7.23
N LEU A 154 14.96 -20.95 6.08
CA LEU A 154 15.44 -21.64 4.89
C LEU A 154 16.78 -21.07 4.41
N GLN A 155 16.93 -19.75 4.43
CA GLN A 155 18.18 -19.07 4.09
C GLN A 155 19.31 -19.51 5.03
N TYR A 156 19.09 -19.47 6.34
CA TYR A 156 20.06 -19.90 7.33
C TYR A 156 20.48 -21.37 7.13
N ASP A 157 19.52 -22.26 6.93
CA ASP A 157 19.79 -23.69 6.70
C ASP A 157 20.61 -23.90 5.41
N THR A 158 20.32 -23.11 4.36
CA THR A 158 21.04 -23.15 3.09
C THR A 158 22.48 -22.64 3.23
N GLU A 159 22.67 -21.50 3.91
CA GLU A 159 24.00 -20.93 4.16
C GLU A 159 24.87 -21.88 5.00
N CYS A 160 24.29 -22.50 6.02
CA CYS A 160 24.98 -23.49 6.86
C CYS A 160 25.40 -24.72 6.04
N SER A 161 24.50 -25.23 5.18
CA SER A 161 24.81 -26.36 4.29
C SER A 161 25.90 -25.99 3.27
N GLN A 162 25.81 -24.82 2.64
CA GLN A 162 26.80 -24.36 1.66
C GLN A 162 28.19 -24.18 2.28
N THR A 163 28.27 -23.57 3.46
CA THR A 163 29.54 -23.37 4.16
C THR A 163 30.19 -24.69 4.58
N SER A 164 29.40 -25.66 5.06
CA SER A 164 29.91 -27.00 5.36
C SER A 164 30.44 -27.72 4.10
N GLY A 165 29.67 -27.69 3.00
CA GLY A 165 30.09 -28.32 1.74
C GLY A 165 31.33 -27.66 1.14
N GLN A 166 31.42 -26.32 1.20
CA GLN A 166 32.61 -25.58 0.73
C GLN A 166 33.85 -25.91 1.55
N ASN A 167 33.74 -26.00 2.88
CA ASN A 167 34.85 -26.36 3.73
C ASN A 167 35.35 -27.79 3.42
N ASP A 168 34.44 -28.75 3.23
CA ASP A 168 34.81 -30.11 2.85
C ASP A 168 35.52 -30.12 1.50
N LEU A 169 34.98 -29.44 0.48
CA LEU A 169 35.59 -29.30 -0.85
C LEU A 169 36.98 -28.63 -0.78
N GLU A 170 37.14 -27.57 0.01
CA GLU A 170 38.41 -26.88 0.22
C GLU A 170 39.44 -27.80 0.88
N GLN A 171 39.03 -28.58 1.87
CA GLN A 171 39.90 -29.57 2.52
C GLN A 171 40.30 -30.71 1.57
N TYR A 172 39.35 -31.24 0.78
CA TYR A 172 39.65 -32.26 -0.23
C TYR A 172 40.65 -31.74 -1.27
N GLY A 173 40.51 -30.50 -1.73
CA GLY A 173 41.45 -29.87 -2.67
C GLY A 173 42.85 -29.68 -2.09
N ARG A 174 42.98 -29.49 -0.78
CA ARG A 174 44.27 -29.29 -0.08
C ARG A 174 44.89 -30.57 0.45
N ARG A 175 44.26 -31.74 0.28
CA ARG A 175 44.72 -32.99 0.88
C ARG A 175 46.16 -33.35 0.52
N ASN A 176 46.60 -33.00 -0.69
CA ASN A 176 47.96 -33.23 -1.18
C ASN A 176 48.80 -31.94 -1.25
N SER A 177 48.42 -30.91 -0.49
CA SER A 177 49.10 -29.62 -0.48
C SER A 177 49.63 -29.32 0.92
N ILE A 178 50.87 -28.83 0.99
CA ILE A 178 51.49 -28.37 2.23
C ILE A 178 51.85 -26.90 2.11
N ARG A 179 51.66 -26.14 3.20
CA ARG A 179 52.13 -24.75 3.29
C ARG A 179 53.45 -24.73 4.05
N ILE A 180 54.51 -24.29 3.38
CA ILE A 180 55.83 -24.13 3.97
C ILE A 180 56.07 -22.64 4.22
N THR A 181 56.59 -22.30 5.40
CA THR A 181 56.91 -20.93 5.81
C THR A 181 58.39 -20.82 6.16
N GLY A 182 58.95 -19.62 6.05
CA GLY A 182 60.36 -19.36 6.37
C GLY A 182 61.37 -19.70 5.26
N LEU A 183 60.91 -19.85 4.01
CA LEU A 183 61.79 -19.83 2.83
C LEU A 183 62.16 -18.39 2.49
N SER A 184 63.45 -18.13 2.23
CA SER A 184 63.95 -16.82 1.84
C SER A 184 63.26 -16.35 0.54
N ASN A 185 62.96 -15.07 0.43
CA ASN A 185 62.42 -14.46 -0.79
C ASN A 185 63.55 -13.72 -1.49
N ASP A 186 64.31 -14.41 -2.34
CA ASP A 186 65.42 -13.80 -3.06
C ASP A 186 64.95 -13.04 -4.33
N SER A 187 63.72 -13.29 -4.81
CA SER A 187 63.06 -12.46 -5.83
C SER A 187 61.53 -12.53 -5.78
N ASP A 188 60.85 -11.44 -6.18
CA ASP A 188 59.39 -11.35 -6.21
C ASP A 188 58.74 -12.11 -7.39
N GLN A 189 59.53 -12.64 -8.32
CA GLN A 189 59.09 -13.42 -9.49
C GLN A 189 59.96 -14.67 -9.65
N GLN A 190 59.67 -15.69 -8.86
CA GLN A 190 60.24 -17.02 -9.06
C GLN A 190 59.25 -17.90 -9.84
N SER A 191 59.76 -18.67 -10.81
CA SER A 191 58.96 -19.67 -11.51
C SER A 191 58.57 -20.81 -10.57
N SER A 192 57.47 -21.52 -10.87
CA SER A 192 57.01 -22.68 -10.09
C SER A 192 58.13 -23.71 -9.85
N MET A 193 58.94 -23.97 -10.89
CA MET A 193 60.06 -24.90 -10.83
C MET A 193 61.16 -24.46 -9.86
N ALA A 194 61.54 -23.17 -9.87
CA ALA A 194 62.54 -22.65 -8.94
C ALA A 194 62.07 -22.74 -7.47
N VAL A 195 60.78 -22.51 -7.23
CA VAL A 195 60.18 -22.64 -5.88
C VAL A 195 60.17 -24.11 -5.44
N ALA A 196 59.88 -25.04 -6.36
CA ALA A 196 59.93 -26.47 -6.08
C ALA A 196 61.34 -26.93 -5.73
N ASP A 197 62.36 -26.52 -6.48
CA ASP A 197 63.77 -26.87 -6.22
C ASP A 197 64.25 -26.36 -4.85
N GLU A 198 63.93 -25.10 -4.50
CA GLU A 198 64.26 -24.52 -3.19
C GLU A 198 63.56 -25.27 -2.05
N THR A 199 62.31 -25.68 -2.28
CA THR A 199 61.52 -26.46 -1.32
C THR A 199 62.13 -27.84 -1.09
N VAL A 200 62.49 -28.56 -2.16
CA VAL A 200 63.15 -29.87 -2.08
C VAL A 200 64.46 -29.79 -1.31
N LEU A 201 65.29 -28.79 -1.64
CA LEU A 201 66.58 -28.61 -0.99
C LEU A 201 66.41 -28.34 0.51
N MET A 202 65.44 -27.49 0.89
CA MET A 202 65.15 -27.20 2.29
C MET A 202 64.61 -28.42 3.05
N LEU A 203 63.66 -29.17 2.47
CA LEU A 203 63.06 -30.33 3.12
C LEU A 203 64.07 -31.47 3.28
N ASN A 204 64.90 -31.70 2.27
CA ASN A 204 65.92 -32.74 2.32
C ASN A 204 67.01 -32.40 3.36
N ASP A 205 67.45 -31.14 3.42
CA ASP A 205 68.46 -30.67 4.37
C ASP A 205 67.95 -30.65 5.83
N LYS A 206 66.73 -30.12 6.05
CA LYS A 206 66.21 -29.92 7.42
C LYS A 206 65.48 -31.11 8.00
N LEU A 207 64.76 -31.87 7.18
CA LEU A 207 63.92 -32.97 7.64
C LEU A 207 64.48 -34.35 7.28
N GLY A 208 65.54 -34.43 6.47
CA GLY A 208 66.15 -35.71 6.06
C GLY A 208 65.23 -36.57 5.18
N ILE A 209 64.22 -35.95 4.57
CA ILE A 209 63.32 -36.62 3.63
C ILE A 209 64.05 -36.71 2.29
N GLN A 210 63.81 -37.77 1.51
CA GLN A 210 64.31 -37.87 0.14
C GLN A 210 63.18 -37.50 -0.81
N LEU A 211 63.07 -36.20 -1.12
CA LEU A 211 62.16 -35.67 -2.14
C LEU A 211 62.95 -35.30 -3.39
N GLU A 212 62.34 -35.51 -4.56
CA GLU A 212 62.80 -34.98 -5.84
C GLU A 212 61.79 -33.96 -6.39
N THR A 213 62.23 -33.04 -7.25
CA THR A 213 61.34 -32.00 -7.83
C THR A 213 60.17 -32.60 -8.61
N LYS A 214 60.32 -33.81 -9.18
CA LYS A 214 59.27 -34.54 -9.90
C LYS A 214 58.12 -35.02 -8.99
N ASP A 215 58.35 -35.08 -7.68
CA ASP A 215 57.35 -35.51 -6.70
C ASP A 215 56.40 -34.35 -6.33
N ILE A 216 56.71 -33.13 -6.78
CA ILE A 216 55.91 -31.92 -6.57
C ILE A 216 55.18 -31.57 -7.87
N ASP A 217 53.85 -31.65 -7.86
CA ASP A 217 53.02 -31.30 -9.01
C ASP A 217 53.01 -29.78 -9.27
N ILE A 218 52.73 -28.98 -8.23
CA ILE A 218 52.65 -27.52 -8.33
C ILE A 218 53.27 -26.87 -7.09
N ALA A 219 54.18 -25.91 -7.30
CA ALA A 219 54.72 -25.06 -6.26
C ALA A 219 54.58 -23.57 -6.62
N TYR A 220 54.15 -22.75 -5.67
CA TYR A 220 54.06 -21.31 -5.86
C TYR A 220 54.14 -20.59 -4.53
N ARG A 221 54.65 -19.36 -4.55
CA ARG A 221 54.63 -18.48 -3.39
C ARG A 221 53.24 -17.86 -3.25
N LEU A 222 52.70 -17.91 -2.04
CA LEU A 222 51.44 -17.24 -1.73
C LEU A 222 51.68 -15.73 -1.62
N GLY A 223 50.80 -14.94 -2.22
CA GLY A 223 50.87 -13.48 -2.18
C GLY A 223 50.87 -12.96 -0.73
N LYS A 224 51.57 -11.84 -0.50
CA LYS A 224 51.46 -11.11 0.77
C LYS A 224 50.04 -10.58 0.87
N TYR A 225 49.39 -10.75 2.03
CA TYR A 225 48.18 -9.98 2.31
C TYR A 225 48.56 -8.51 2.22
N ALA A 226 47.98 -7.78 1.27
CA ALA A 226 48.01 -6.33 1.33
C ALA A 226 47.26 -5.95 2.60
N GLU A 227 47.98 -5.43 3.59
CA GLU A 227 47.36 -4.71 4.70
C GLU A 227 46.70 -3.47 4.08
N ASN A 228 45.45 -3.61 3.68
CA ASN A 228 44.62 -2.46 3.34
C ASN A 228 44.42 -1.67 4.64
N LYS A 229 45.14 -0.55 4.74
CA LYS A 229 44.76 0.58 5.59
C LYS A 229 43.47 1.22 5.09
#